data_AF-A0A934JMS9-F1
#
_entry.id   AF-A0A934JMS9-F1
#
_cell.length_a   1.000
_cell.length_b   1.000
_cell.length_c   1.000
_cell.angle_alpha   90.00
_cell.angle_beta   90.00
_cell.angle_gamma   90.00
#
_symmetry.space_group_name_H-M   'P 1'
#
loop_
_entity.id
_entity.type
_entity.pdbx_description
1 polymer ?
#
loop_
_entity_poly.entity_id
_entity_poly.type
_entity_poly.pdbx_seq_one_letter_code
_entity_poly.pdbx_strand_id
1 'polypeptide(L)'
;MGITNQQPEKARGFLIVAFAILIFVTMPIMAMTYFTIPEAIIKIYPKASVGLLYFLGVLNVFSMVFTSLVWAWKKIGVYGFFVVLAVSLLINLYIGVAASEFLVSLTGGAILLFIVQNRWEQFE
;
A
#
# COMPACT_ATOMS: atom_id res chain seq x y z
N MET A 1 38.62 1.91 -27.39
CA MET A 1 37.24 1.39 -27.27
C MET A 1 36.97 1.12 -25.79
N GLY A 2 36.34 2.08 -25.10
CA GLY A 2 35.92 1.89 -23.72
C GLY A 2 34.61 1.11 -23.73
N ILE A 3 34.62 -0.09 -23.16
CA ILE A 3 33.41 -0.87 -22.94
C ILE A 3 32.68 -0.16 -21.80
N THR A 4 31.79 0.76 -22.12
CA THR A 4 30.85 1.30 -21.13
C THR A 4 29.97 0.13 -20.69
N ASN A 5 30.22 -0.41 -19.49
CA ASN A 5 29.32 -1.28 -18.77
C ASN A 5 27.99 -0.55 -18.58
N GLN A 6 27.11 -0.61 -19.58
CA GLN A 6 25.73 -0.21 -19.39
C GLN A 6 25.11 -1.28 -18.52
N GLN A 7 25.05 -1.03 -17.21
CA GLN A 7 24.14 -1.77 -16.35
C GLN A 7 22.78 -1.72 -17.04
N PRO A 8 22.10 -2.86 -17.27
CA PRO A 8 20.81 -2.86 -17.93
C PRO A 8 19.90 -1.88 -17.20
N GLU A 9 19.44 -0.86 -17.92
CA GLU A 9 18.55 0.16 -17.38
C GLU A 9 17.38 -0.56 -16.70
N LYS A 10 17.10 -0.24 -15.43
CA LYS A 10 16.03 -0.90 -14.65
C LYS A 10 14.68 -0.60 -15.29
N ALA A 11 14.31 -1.37 -16.32
CA ALA A 11 13.08 -1.20 -17.06
C ALA A 11 11.89 -1.50 -16.13
N ARG A 12 11.05 -0.50 -15.91
CA ARG A 12 9.87 -0.63 -15.05
C ARG A 12 8.87 -1.55 -15.72
N GLY A 13 8.63 -2.72 -15.12
CA GLY A 13 7.65 -3.66 -15.63
C GLY A 13 6.24 -3.08 -15.51
N PHE A 14 5.38 -3.41 -16.47
CA PHE A 14 3.96 -3.00 -16.50
C PHE A 14 3.26 -3.20 -15.16
N LEU A 15 3.54 -4.29 -14.44
CA LEU A 15 2.93 -4.60 -13.14
C LEU A 15 3.29 -3.59 -12.05
N ILE A 16 4.54 -3.10 -11.99
CA ILE A 16 4.94 -2.04 -11.03
C ILE A 16 4.16 -0.77 -11.34
N VAL A 17 4.00 -0.48 -12.64
CA VAL A 17 3.27 0.70 -13.10
C VAL A 17 1.80 0.64 -12.71
N ALA A 18 1.15 -0.47 -13.05
CA ALA A 18 -0.25 -0.70 -12.72
C ALA A 18 -0.50 -0.71 -11.20
N PHE A 19 0.37 -1.36 -10.43
CA PHE A 19 0.28 -1.38 -8.97
C PHE A 19 0.39 0.03 -8.38
N ALA A 20 1.35 0.82 -8.84
CA ALA A 20 1.50 2.18 -8.34
C ALA A 20 0.30 3.05 -8.67
N ILE A 21 -0.20 3.01 -9.91
CA ILE A 21 -1.42 3.74 -10.30
C ILE A 21 -2.59 3.34 -9.40
N LEU A 22 -2.79 2.04 -9.17
CA LEU A 22 -3.84 1.54 -8.30
C LEU A 22 -3.74 2.16 -6.89
N ILE A 23 -2.55 2.14 -6.30
CA ILE A 23 -2.30 2.71 -4.96
C ILE A 23 -2.47 4.22 -4.94
N PHE A 24 -1.95 4.93 -5.94
CA PHE A 24 -2.06 6.39 -6.06
C PHE A 24 -3.49 6.88 -6.32
N VAL A 25 -4.40 6.03 -6.78
CA VAL A 25 -5.82 6.37 -6.92
C VAL A 25 -6.61 5.97 -5.67
N THR A 26 -6.45 4.72 -5.23
CA THR A 26 -7.28 4.17 -4.15
C THR A 26 -6.94 4.76 -2.78
N MET A 27 -5.65 4.91 -2.46
CA MET A 27 -5.25 5.36 -1.12
C MET A 27 -5.66 6.82 -0.83
N PRO A 28 -5.56 7.79 -1.76
CA PRO A 28 -6.10 9.13 -1.53
C PRO A 28 -7.60 9.15 -1.30
N ILE A 29 -8.36 8.37 -2.09
CA ILE A 29 -9.82 8.28 -1.94
C ILE A 29 -10.17 7.77 -0.54
N MET A 30 -9.49 6.70 -0.10
CA MET A 30 -9.70 6.14 1.24
C MET A 30 -9.26 7.11 2.34
N ALA A 31 -8.12 7.78 2.19
CA ALA A 31 -7.65 8.79 3.14
C ALA A 31 -8.65 9.96 3.27
N MET A 32 -9.12 10.51 2.14
CA MET A 32 -10.13 11.56 2.13
C MET A 32 -11.42 11.09 2.80
N THR A 33 -11.87 9.86 2.52
CA THR A 33 -13.06 9.28 3.14
C THR A 33 -12.92 9.25 4.66
N TYR A 34 -11.77 8.79 5.18
CA TYR A 34 -11.52 8.75 6.62
C TYR A 34 -11.41 10.13 7.27
N PHE A 35 -10.85 11.13 6.58
CA PHE A 35 -10.72 12.48 7.13
C PHE A 35 -12.01 13.31 7.07
N THR A 36 -12.83 13.12 6.04
CA THR A 36 -13.98 14.00 5.75
C THR A 36 -15.31 13.50 6.28
N ILE A 37 -15.53 12.19 6.29
CA ILE A 37 -16.82 11.59 6.68
C ILE A 37 -16.68 10.49 7.75
N PRO A 38 -15.92 10.71 8.85
CA PRO A 38 -15.68 9.67 9.85
C PRO A 38 -16.97 9.22 10.56
N GLU A 39 -17.93 10.12 10.77
CA GLU A 39 -19.20 9.83 11.45
C GLU A 39 -20.05 8.82 10.69
N ALA A 40 -20.05 8.88 9.36
CA ALA A 40 -20.76 7.92 8.52
C ALA A 40 -20.16 6.51 8.66
N ILE A 41 -18.85 6.42 8.76
CA ILE A 41 -18.12 5.16 8.92
C ILE A 41 -18.35 4.58 10.31
N ILE A 42 -18.36 5.40 11.36
CA ILE A 42 -18.63 4.95 12.74
C ILE A 42 -20.05 4.38 12.87
N LYS A 43 -21.03 4.90 12.13
CA LYS A 43 -22.39 4.31 12.10
C LYS A 43 -22.42 2.89 11.54
N ILE A 44 -21.52 2.58 10.60
CA ILE A 44 -21.40 1.24 9.98
C ILE A 44 -20.55 0.33 10.86
N TYR A 45 -19.46 0.86 11.43
CA TYR A 45 -18.53 0.15 12.30
C TYR A 45 -18.50 0.81 13.69
N PRO A 46 -19.39 0.42 14.62
CA PRO A 46 -19.56 1.10 15.90
C PRO A 46 -18.34 1.03 16.84
N LYS A 47 -17.43 0.08 16.57
CA LYS A 47 -16.15 -0.04 17.29
C LYS A 47 -15.07 0.91 16.78
N ALA A 48 -15.27 1.54 15.63
CA ALA A 48 -14.35 2.54 15.12
C ALA A 48 -14.50 3.85 15.92
N SER A 49 -13.38 4.53 16.11
CA SER A 49 -13.34 5.88 16.69
C SER A 49 -12.81 6.87 15.66
N VAL A 50 -13.12 8.17 15.83
CA VAL A 50 -12.63 9.22 14.94
C VAL A 50 -11.10 9.21 14.87
N GLY A 51 -10.43 9.07 16.03
CA GLY A 51 -8.96 8.99 16.08
C GLY A 51 -8.39 7.80 15.32
N LEU A 52 -9.04 6.63 15.41
CA LEU A 52 -8.64 5.44 14.67
C LEU A 52 -8.84 5.60 13.16
N LEU A 53 -9.92 6.25 12.73
CA LEU A 53 -10.15 6.55 11.31
C LEU A 53 -9.11 7.54 10.76
N TYR A 54 -8.79 8.59 11.51
CA TYR A 54 -7.71 9.52 11.12
C TYR A 54 -6.36 8.80 11.02
N PHE A 55 -6.08 7.88 11.94
CA PHE A 55 -4.89 7.05 11.87
C PHE A 55 -4.86 6.16 10.61
N LEU A 56 -5.98 5.51 10.25
CA LEU A 56 -6.11 4.79 8.99
C LEU A 56 -5.91 5.71 7.76
N GLY A 57 -6.40 6.95 7.83
CA GLY A 57 -6.16 7.98 6.81
C GLY A 57 -4.67 8.26 6.61
N VAL A 58 -3.93 8.43 7.70
CA VAL A 58 -2.47 8.61 7.68
C VAL A 58 -1.77 7.37 7.14
N LEU A 59 -2.19 6.16 7.52
CA LEU A 59 -1.64 4.91 6.99
C LEU A 59 -1.81 4.82 5.47
N ASN A 60 -2.95 5.24 4.92
CA ASN A 60 -3.14 5.29 3.47
C ASN A 60 -2.18 6.26 2.78
N VAL A 61 -1.88 7.40 3.39
CA VAL A 61 -0.84 8.32 2.87
C VAL A 61 0.54 7.64 2.90
N PHE A 62 0.88 6.94 3.98
CA PHE A 62 2.12 6.17 4.04
C PHE A 62 2.20 5.07 2.99
N SER A 63 1.10 4.38 2.67
CA SER A 63 1.06 3.41 1.56
C SER A 63 1.50 4.04 0.24
N MET A 64 1.12 5.30 -0.04
CA MET A 64 1.58 6.01 -1.24
C MET A 64 3.08 6.31 -1.20
N VAL A 65 3.60 6.74 -0.04
CA VAL A 65 5.03 6.99 0.16
C VAL A 65 5.83 5.71 -0.06
N PHE A 66 5.40 4.60 0.56
CA PHE A 66 6.05 3.31 0.40
C PHE A 66 5.96 2.77 -1.03
N THR A 67 4.84 2.94 -1.71
CA THR A 67 4.73 2.60 -3.13
C THR A 67 5.63 3.46 -4.01
N SER A 68 5.82 4.74 -3.68
CA SER A 68 6.81 5.60 -4.35
C SER A 68 8.23 5.08 -4.16
N LEU A 69 8.55 4.56 -2.96
CA LEU A 69 9.83 3.95 -2.66
C LEU A 69 10.01 2.60 -3.37
N VAL A 70 8.95 1.80 -3.48
CA VAL A 70 8.94 0.57 -4.30
C VAL A 70 9.23 0.91 -5.76
N TRP A 71 8.60 1.96 -6.27
CA TRP A 71 8.84 2.47 -7.63
C TRP A 71 10.28 2.97 -7.84
N ALA A 72 10.89 3.52 -6.78
CA ALA A 72 12.29 3.91 -6.74
C ALA A 72 13.24 2.75 -6.43
N TRP A 73 12.76 1.50 -6.46
CA TRP A 73 13.53 0.28 -6.19
C TRP A 73 14.18 0.24 -4.80
N LYS A 74 13.55 0.84 -3.78
CA LYS A 74 14.05 0.82 -2.40
C LYS A 74 13.36 -0.27 -1.59
N LYS A 75 14.14 -1.18 -0.98
CA LYS A 75 13.60 -2.30 -0.16
C LYS A 75 12.76 -1.82 1.00
N ILE A 76 13.13 -0.68 1.60
CA ILE A 76 12.36 -0.04 2.68
C ILE A 76 10.92 0.26 2.26
N GLY A 77 10.66 0.53 0.97
CA GLY A 77 9.32 0.69 0.43
C GLY A 77 8.49 -0.60 0.53
N VAL A 78 9.09 -1.74 0.22
CA VAL A 78 8.42 -3.04 0.33
C VAL A 78 8.11 -3.36 1.78
N TYR A 79 9.10 -3.25 2.68
CA TYR A 79 8.91 -3.53 4.10
C TYR A 79 7.88 -2.60 4.74
N GLY A 80 7.97 -1.30 4.45
CA GLY A 80 7.02 -0.31 4.97
C GLY A 80 5.60 -0.57 4.48
N PHE A 81 5.42 -0.96 3.22
CA PHE A 81 4.12 -1.33 2.69
C PHE A 81 3.52 -2.54 3.43
N PHE A 82 4.31 -3.58 3.70
CA PHE A 82 3.84 -4.73 4.49
C PHE A 82 3.53 -4.38 5.95
N VAL A 83 4.28 -3.47 6.56
CA VAL A 83 3.97 -2.98 7.91
C VAL A 83 2.63 -2.25 7.91
N VAL A 84 2.40 -1.33 6.97
CA VAL A 84 1.12 -0.63 6.85
C VAL A 84 -0.02 -1.63 6.61
N LEU A 85 0.18 -2.59 5.71
CA LEU A 85 -0.80 -3.64 5.43
C LEU A 85 -1.16 -4.43 6.70
N ALA A 86 -0.16 -4.86 7.47
CA ALA A 86 -0.36 -5.63 8.69
C ALA A 86 -1.12 -4.82 9.76
N VAL A 87 -0.72 -3.55 9.97
CA VAL A 87 -1.39 -2.67 10.93
C VAL A 87 -2.84 -2.41 10.52
N SER A 88 -3.07 -2.07 9.25
CA SER A 88 -4.44 -1.85 8.71
C SER A 88 -5.31 -3.10 8.85
N LEU A 89 -4.74 -4.29 8.61
CA LEU A 89 -5.44 -5.56 8.77
C LEU A 89 -5.85 -5.80 10.23
N LEU A 90 -4.95 -5.57 11.19
CA LEU A 90 -5.27 -5.70 12.62
C LEU A 90 -6.37 -4.73 13.05
N ILE A 91 -6.33 -3.50 12.55
CA ILE A 91 -7.36 -2.50 12.81
C ILE A 91 -8.70 -2.93 12.21
N ASN A 92 -8.70 -3.39 10.96
CA ASN A 92 -9.91 -3.86 10.28
C ASN A 92 -10.57 -5.03 11.03
N LEU A 93 -9.77 -5.98 11.52
CA LEU A 93 -10.27 -7.07 12.37
C LEU A 93 -10.87 -6.54 13.68
N TYR A 94 -10.24 -5.56 14.32
CA TYR A 94 -10.73 -4.96 15.56
C TYR A 94 -12.10 -4.27 15.38
N ILE A 95 -12.24 -3.48 14.31
CA ILE A 95 -13.50 -2.76 14.02
C ILE A 95 -14.62 -3.67 13.49
N GLY A 96 -14.30 -4.94 13.19
CA GLY A 96 -15.26 -5.95 12.74
C GLY A 96 -15.59 -5.85 11.26
N VAL A 97 -14.65 -5.35 10.45
CA VAL A 97 -14.78 -5.38 8.98
C VAL A 97 -14.96 -6.81 8.49
N ALA A 98 -15.84 -7.00 7.51
CA ALA A 98 -16.19 -8.31 6.98
C ALA A 98 -14.97 -9.02 6.37
N ALA A 99 -14.98 -10.35 6.42
CA ALA A 99 -13.91 -11.18 5.86
C ALA A 99 -13.67 -10.96 4.35
N SER A 100 -14.67 -10.48 3.61
CA SER A 100 -14.54 -10.11 2.20
C SER A 100 -13.60 -8.92 1.97
N GLU A 101 -13.66 -7.89 2.80
CA GLU A 101 -12.79 -6.71 2.73
C GLU A 101 -11.35 -7.05 3.18
N PHE A 102 -11.21 -8.03 4.07
CA PHE A 102 -9.92 -8.62 4.44
C PHE A 102 -9.22 -9.29 3.24
N LEU A 103 -9.95 -10.03 2.40
CA LEU A 103 -9.40 -10.64 1.18
C LEU A 103 -8.90 -9.59 0.18
N VAL A 104 -9.61 -8.46 0.07
CA VAL A 104 -9.18 -7.35 -0.79
C VAL A 104 -7.87 -6.74 -0.29
N SER A 105 -7.74 -6.55 1.02
CA SER A 105 -6.50 -6.04 1.63
C SER A 105 -5.32 -6.97 1.35
N LEU A 106 -5.50 -8.28 1.53
CA LEU A 106 -4.47 -9.28 1.22
C LEU A 106 -4.09 -9.31 -0.26
N THR A 107 -5.05 -9.08 -1.17
CA THR A 107 -4.79 -9.08 -2.61
C THR A 107 -3.76 -8.02 -2.99
N GLY A 108 -3.82 -6.82 -2.41
CA GLY A 108 -2.82 -5.77 -2.63
C GLY A 108 -1.41 -6.19 -2.20
N GLY A 109 -1.29 -6.84 -1.04
CA GLY A 109 -0.01 -7.39 -0.56
C GLY A 109 0.52 -8.52 -1.43
N ALA A 110 -0.36 -9.42 -1.90
CA ALA A 110 0.01 -10.53 -2.77
C ALA A 110 0.53 -10.05 -4.13
N ILE A 111 -0.10 -9.03 -4.73
CA ILE A 111 0.37 -8.41 -5.97
C ILE A 111 1.78 -7.84 -5.77
N LEU A 112 2.01 -7.13 -4.67
CA LEU A 112 3.34 -6.58 -4.37
C LEU A 112 4.38 -7.69 -4.18
N LEU A 113 4.06 -8.76 -3.44
CA LEU A 113 4.97 -9.91 -3.29
C LEU A 113 5.34 -10.50 -4.65
N PHE A 114 4.37 -10.73 -5.52
CA PHE A 114 4.61 -11.32 -6.83
C PHE A 114 5.50 -10.43 -7.71
N ILE A 115 5.29 -9.11 -7.68
CA ILE A 115 6.12 -8.12 -8.38
C ILE A 115 7.57 -8.16 -7.86
N VAL A 116 7.71 -8.19 -6.55
CA VAL A 116 8.99 -8.03 -5.85
C VAL A 116 9.82 -9.31 -5.91
N GLN A 117 9.22 -10.50 -5.77
CA GLN A 117 9.92 -11.79 -5.78
C GLN A 117 10.76 -11.99 -7.05
N ASN A 118 10.21 -11.63 -8.21
CA ASN A 118 10.90 -11.79 -9.49
C ASN A 118 12.02 -10.76 -9.74
N ARG A 119 12.12 -9.72 -8.90
CA ARG A 119 13.02 -8.58 -9.11
C ARG A 119 13.75 -8.16 -7.85
N TRP A 120 13.79 -8.99 -6.82
CA TRP A 120 14.30 -8.64 -5.50
C TRP A 120 15.75 -8.14 -5.54
N GLU A 121 16.58 -8.75 -6.39
CA GLU A 121 17.98 -8.36 -6.61
C GLU A 121 18.14 -6.96 -7.20
N GLN A 122 17.10 -6.42 -7.85
CA GLN A 122 17.10 -5.06 -8.41
C GLN A 122 16.80 -3.99 -7.35
N PHE A 123 16.27 -4.38 -6.19
CA PHE A 123 16.01 -3.45 -5.10
C PHE A 123 17.31 -3.20 -4.31
N GLU A 124 17.50 -1.93 -3.95
CA GLU A 124 18.57 -1.45 -3.06
C GLU A 124 18.08 -1.43 -1.61
#